data_AF-A0A9W9PEU8-F1
#
_entry.id   AF-A0A9W9PEU8-F1
#
_cell.length_a   1.000
_cell.length_b   1.000
_cell.length_c   1.000
_cell.angle_alpha   90.00
_cell.angle_beta   90.00
_cell.angle_gamma   90.00
#
_symmetry.space_group_name_H-M   'P 1'
#
loop_
_entity.id
_entity.type
_entity.pdbx_description
1 polymer ?
#
loop_
_entity_poly.entity_id
_entity_poly.type
_entity_poly.pdbx_seq_one_letter_code
_entity_poly.pdbx_strand_id
1 'polypeptide(L)'
;MSYLRCSPWQALKSLQHAAPSNQVPRQLRNPITARAISSSAPRVQNSSSSNTATPRPSTTSTPPIDSYQPTTDNISKTGLSDKPQELESAPEEKIDWTRSFHGLSAEPFPKEAADILLAETDPEEVEIKPDGILYLPEIKYRRILNRAFGAGGWGLVPRSESIVTPKAVTREYALVCNGRLVSVARGEQDYFSPDGIPTATEGCRSNALVRCCKDLGIASELWDPRWIRKFKAQHTREVFVEHVVNKRKSKIWIRKGDPVSYPWKESGSK
;
A
#
# COMPACT_ATOMS: atom_id res chain seq x y z
N MET A 1 -62.53 28.51 0.22
CA MET A 1 -61.09 28.19 0.08
C MET A 1 -60.82 26.90 0.81
N SER A 2 -60.07 25.98 0.20
CA SER A 2 -60.03 24.58 0.64
C SER A 2 -58.70 24.24 1.31
N TYR A 3 -58.75 23.79 2.57
CA TYR A 3 -57.65 23.05 3.19
C TYR A 3 -58.20 21.83 3.93
N LEU A 4 -57.52 20.69 3.75
CA LEU A 4 -57.99 19.37 4.15
C LEU A 4 -57.25 18.88 5.40
N ARG A 5 -58.04 18.46 6.40
CA ARG A 5 -57.79 17.35 7.34
C ARG A 5 -56.32 17.01 7.66
N CYS A 6 -55.86 17.45 8.83
CA CYS A 6 -55.00 16.61 9.66
C CYS A 6 -55.87 15.81 10.66
N SER A 7 -55.43 14.60 11.00
CA SER A 7 -56.02 13.76 12.06
C SER A 7 -54.88 13.06 12.83
N PRO A 8 -55.04 12.73 14.13
CA PRO A 8 -53.90 12.68 15.04
C PRO A 8 -53.23 11.30 15.19
N TRP A 9 -51.99 11.32 15.70
CA TRP A 9 -51.34 10.19 16.36
C TRP A 9 -51.93 9.93 17.76
N GLN A 10 -52.13 8.67 18.16
CA GLN A 10 -52.05 8.20 19.56
C GLN A 10 -52.09 6.65 19.67
N ALA A 11 -51.98 6.10 20.90
CA ALA A 11 -51.84 4.67 21.26
C ALA A 11 -50.49 4.04 20.80
N LEU A 12 -49.41 3.86 21.58
CA LEU A 12 -49.13 3.58 23.02
C LEU A 12 -49.33 2.12 23.50
N LYS A 13 -48.22 1.56 24.02
CA LYS A 13 -48.05 0.42 24.97
C LYS A 13 -48.32 -1.03 24.50
N SER A 14 -47.26 -1.83 24.55
CA SER A 14 -47.18 -2.99 25.46
C SER A 14 -45.76 -3.11 26.04
N LEU A 15 -45.60 -3.77 27.20
CA LEU A 15 -44.37 -3.69 28.00
C LEU A 15 -44.21 -4.90 28.96
N GLN A 16 -43.33 -5.85 28.63
CA GLN A 16 -42.83 -6.94 29.50
C GLN A 16 -41.51 -7.45 28.88
N HIS A 17 -40.33 -7.30 29.49
CA HIS A 17 -39.79 -7.92 30.73
C HIS A 17 -39.36 -9.39 30.60
N ALA A 18 -38.06 -9.60 30.37
CA ALA A 18 -37.31 -10.82 30.67
C ALA A 18 -35.84 -10.45 30.99
N ALA A 19 -35.16 -11.24 31.83
CA ALA A 19 -33.85 -10.93 32.44
C ALA A 19 -32.65 -11.48 31.63
N PRO A 20 -31.40 -10.99 31.85
CA PRO A 20 -30.25 -11.37 31.02
C PRO A 20 -29.69 -12.77 31.37
N SER A 21 -29.43 -13.58 30.35
CA SER A 21 -28.65 -14.82 30.47
C SER A 21 -27.17 -14.54 30.21
N ASN A 22 -26.31 -14.89 31.16
CA ASN A 22 -24.88 -14.61 31.12
C ASN A 22 -24.08 -15.91 30.87
N GLN A 23 -23.67 -16.15 29.62
CA GLN A 23 -22.85 -17.32 29.27
C GLN A 23 -21.71 -16.97 28.31
N VAL A 24 -20.49 -17.29 28.73
CA VAL A 24 -19.24 -17.08 27.98
C VAL A 24 -18.81 -18.37 27.29
N PRO A 25 -18.68 -18.42 25.95
CA PRO A 25 -18.02 -19.52 25.26
C PRO A 25 -16.53 -19.54 25.60
N ARG A 26 -16.01 -20.70 26.03
CA ARG A 26 -14.59 -20.87 26.39
C ARG A 26 -13.68 -20.66 25.17
N GLN A 27 -12.56 -19.97 25.36
CA GLN A 27 -11.43 -20.04 24.43
C GLN A 27 -10.81 -21.45 24.47
N LEU A 28 -10.64 -22.06 23.29
CA LEU A 28 -9.80 -23.25 23.12
C LEU A 28 -8.42 -22.82 22.59
N ARG A 29 -7.43 -22.79 23.48
CA ARG A 29 -6.01 -22.73 23.09
C ARG A 29 -5.60 -24.09 22.50
N ASN A 30 -5.15 -24.11 21.25
CA ASN A 30 -4.30 -25.18 20.73
C ASN A 30 -2.82 -24.75 20.76
N PRO A 31 -1.88 -25.68 21.03
CA PRO A 31 -0.49 -25.33 21.33
C PRO A 31 0.36 -25.05 20.08
N ILE A 32 1.41 -24.25 20.27
CA ILE A 32 2.44 -23.97 19.27
C ILE A 32 3.42 -25.14 19.22
N THR A 33 3.47 -25.88 18.10
CA THR A 33 4.50 -26.88 17.83
C THR A 33 5.74 -26.25 17.20
N ALA A 34 6.64 -25.75 18.04
CA ALA A 34 7.95 -25.28 17.61
C ALA A 34 8.80 -26.44 17.07
N ARG A 35 9.02 -26.49 15.76
CA ARG A 35 9.86 -27.51 15.12
C ARG A 35 11.25 -26.95 14.82
N ALA A 36 12.18 -27.11 15.76
CA ALA A 36 13.58 -26.77 15.56
C ALA A 36 14.19 -27.63 14.44
N ILE A 37 15.00 -27.02 13.57
CA ILE A 37 15.79 -27.70 12.54
C ILE A 37 17.25 -27.35 12.78
N SER A 38 18.02 -28.31 13.29
CA SER A 38 19.45 -28.16 13.54
C SER A 38 20.22 -28.25 12.22
N SER A 39 20.76 -27.13 11.73
CA SER A 39 21.67 -27.11 10.57
C SER A 39 23.11 -27.37 11.00
N SER A 40 23.67 -28.53 10.62
CA SER A 40 25.07 -28.88 10.84
C SER A 40 26.01 -28.03 10.00
N ALA A 41 27.02 -27.40 10.61
CA ALA A 41 28.04 -26.62 9.91
C ALA A 41 29.18 -27.50 9.36
N PRO A 42 29.60 -27.34 8.10
CA PRO A 42 30.82 -27.96 7.58
C PRO A 42 32.07 -27.15 7.96
N ARG A 43 33.05 -27.84 8.55
CA ARG A 43 34.39 -27.33 8.83
C ARG A 43 35.24 -27.34 7.56
N VAL A 44 35.84 -26.22 7.19
CA VAL A 44 36.91 -26.13 6.17
C VAL A 44 38.18 -25.59 6.82
N GLN A 45 39.34 -26.03 6.35
CA GLN A 45 40.63 -25.88 7.04
C GLN A 45 41.48 -24.71 6.53
N ASN A 46 42.41 -24.28 7.38
CA ASN A 46 43.37 -23.20 7.13
C ASN A 46 44.62 -23.71 6.38
N SER A 47 45.21 -22.89 5.49
CA SER A 47 46.49 -23.19 4.82
C SER A 47 47.25 -21.93 4.36
N SER A 48 48.56 -21.86 4.58
CA SER A 48 49.51 -20.84 4.07
C SER A 48 50.28 -21.37 2.83
N SER A 49 51.37 -20.82 2.26
CA SER A 49 52.34 -19.73 2.57
C SER A 49 53.22 -19.49 1.32
N SER A 50 53.98 -18.41 1.10
CA SER A 50 54.00 -17.01 1.61
C SER A 50 55.17 -16.25 0.94
N ASN A 51 55.02 -14.95 0.62
CA ASN A 51 56.05 -14.06 0.03
C ASN A 51 56.46 -14.45 -1.43
N THR A 52 57.09 -13.62 -2.29
CA THR A 52 58.14 -12.60 -2.08
C THR A 52 58.26 -11.58 -3.25
N ALA A 53 58.64 -10.33 -2.93
CA ALA A 53 59.32 -9.29 -3.75
C ALA A 53 58.68 -8.58 -4.98
N THR A 54 58.89 -7.25 -4.94
CA THR A 54 58.96 -6.19 -5.98
C THR A 54 59.96 -6.45 -7.14
N PRO A 55 59.94 -5.73 -8.30
CA PRO A 55 59.78 -4.26 -8.38
C PRO A 55 58.92 -3.65 -9.52
N ARG A 56 58.73 -2.33 -9.38
CA ARG A 56 58.01 -1.40 -10.28
C ARG A 56 58.94 -0.84 -11.36
N PRO A 57 58.42 -0.57 -12.57
CA PRO A 57 58.60 0.77 -13.15
C PRO A 57 57.26 1.42 -13.50
N SER A 58 57.28 2.72 -13.79
CA SER A 58 56.09 3.57 -13.97
C SER A 58 55.89 4.02 -15.42
N THR A 59 54.66 3.92 -15.93
CA THR A 59 54.21 4.67 -17.10
C THR A 59 52.72 4.94 -17.02
N THR A 60 52.27 6.01 -17.68
CA THR A 60 50.91 6.55 -17.63
C THR A 60 49.91 5.69 -18.41
N SER A 61 48.73 5.43 -17.84
CA SER A 61 47.54 5.01 -18.58
C SER A 61 46.27 5.63 -17.99
N THR A 62 45.35 5.99 -18.88
CA THR A 62 43.99 6.47 -18.57
C THR A 62 43.17 5.40 -17.86
N PRO A 63 42.21 5.73 -16.97
CA PRO A 63 41.27 4.74 -16.46
C PRO A 63 40.45 4.15 -17.62
N PRO A 64 40.31 2.82 -17.73
CA PRO A 64 39.39 2.21 -18.67
C PRO A 64 37.95 2.52 -18.25
N ILE A 65 37.07 2.73 -19.23
CA ILE A 65 35.62 2.71 -19.01
C ILE A 65 35.22 1.23 -18.95
N ASP A 66 35.35 0.64 -17.77
CA ASP A 66 35.04 -0.77 -17.58
C ASP A 66 33.55 -1.06 -17.80
N SER A 67 33.32 -2.19 -18.45
CA SER A 67 32.05 -2.75 -18.92
C SER A 67 30.81 -2.44 -18.08
N TYR A 68 29.71 -2.10 -18.76
CA TYR A 68 28.34 -2.24 -18.23
C TYR A 68 28.02 -3.72 -17.92
N GLN A 69 28.40 -4.19 -16.73
CA GLN A 69 27.84 -5.41 -16.17
C GLN A 69 26.47 -5.10 -15.53
N PRO A 70 25.44 -5.94 -15.72
CA PRO A 70 24.14 -5.76 -15.07
C PRO A 70 24.29 -5.97 -13.56
N THR A 71 24.16 -4.90 -12.77
CA THR A 71 24.39 -4.89 -11.32
C THR A 71 23.24 -5.48 -10.48
N THR A 72 22.23 -6.10 -11.11
CA THR A 72 20.98 -6.52 -10.46
C THR A 72 21.16 -7.61 -9.41
N ASP A 73 22.11 -8.54 -9.59
CA ASP A 73 22.34 -9.67 -8.66
C ASP A 73 22.75 -9.24 -7.24
N ASN A 74 23.34 -8.05 -7.08
CA ASN A 74 23.89 -7.63 -5.79
C ASN A 74 22.93 -6.77 -4.93
N ILE A 75 21.97 -6.07 -5.55
CA ILE A 75 21.04 -5.15 -4.86
C ILE A 75 20.26 -5.84 -3.73
N SER A 76 19.92 -7.12 -3.92
CA SER A 76 19.24 -7.94 -2.90
C SER A 76 20.09 -8.27 -1.65
N LYS A 77 21.40 -7.98 -1.68
CA LYS A 77 22.37 -8.22 -0.59
C LYS A 77 22.98 -6.93 -0.06
N THR A 78 23.23 -5.95 -0.92
CA THR A 78 23.80 -4.63 -0.55
C THR A 78 22.74 -3.62 -0.13
N GLY A 79 21.47 -3.87 -0.44
CA GLY A 79 20.42 -2.86 -0.37
C GLY A 79 20.51 -1.85 -1.53
N LEU A 80 19.69 -0.80 -1.44
CA LEU A 80 19.63 0.29 -2.41
C LEU A 80 20.51 1.49 -2.01
N SER A 81 21.04 1.52 -0.78
CA SER A 81 21.88 2.61 -0.25
C SER A 81 21.24 4.01 -0.39
N ASP A 82 19.91 4.05 -0.38
CA ASP A 82 19.10 5.23 -0.69
C ASP A 82 18.55 5.94 0.54
N LYS A 83 19.19 5.72 1.70
CA LYS A 83 18.89 6.35 2.99
C LYS A 83 18.82 7.88 2.84
N PRO A 84 17.83 8.57 3.45
CA PRO A 84 17.78 10.03 3.41
C PRO A 84 19.06 10.66 3.96
N GLN A 85 19.59 11.67 3.26
CA GLN A 85 20.85 12.33 3.61
C GLN A 85 20.73 13.05 4.95
N GLU A 86 21.69 12.81 5.84
CA GLU A 86 21.79 13.53 7.11
C GLU A 86 22.56 14.83 6.89
N LEU A 87 21.96 15.96 7.29
CA LEU A 87 22.58 17.29 7.17
C LEU A 87 23.31 17.62 8.48
N GLU A 88 24.64 17.59 8.45
CA GLU A 88 25.49 17.85 9.63
C GLU A 88 25.36 19.28 10.18
N SER A 89 24.88 20.22 9.35
CA SER A 89 24.47 21.56 9.76
C SER A 89 23.19 21.98 9.04
N ALA A 90 22.05 21.76 9.69
CA ALA A 90 20.80 22.37 9.27
C ALA A 90 20.84 23.87 9.63
N PRO A 91 20.70 24.81 8.66
CA PRO A 91 20.43 26.20 9.00
C PRO A 91 19.05 26.25 9.69
N GLU A 92 18.94 27.03 10.77
CA GLU A 92 17.88 26.92 11.78
C GLU A 92 16.45 27.11 11.25
N GLU A 93 16.30 27.66 10.05
CA GLU A 93 15.02 27.91 9.38
C GLU A 93 14.50 26.76 8.48
N LYS A 94 15.29 25.70 8.22
CA LYS A 94 14.91 24.64 7.26
C LYS A 94 14.37 23.38 7.93
N ILE A 95 13.10 23.07 7.66
CA ILE A 95 12.41 21.87 8.16
C ILE A 95 12.99 20.60 7.52
N ASP A 96 13.58 19.72 8.35
CA ASP A 96 13.95 18.36 7.95
C ASP A 96 12.69 17.46 7.86
N TRP A 97 12.16 17.30 6.65
CA TRP A 97 11.02 16.40 6.38
C TRP A 97 11.34 14.91 6.53
N THR A 98 12.59 14.49 6.75
CA THR A 98 12.95 13.09 7.00
C THR A 98 12.67 12.66 8.46
N ARG A 99 12.68 13.61 9.41
CA ARG A 99 12.45 13.35 10.85
C ARG A 99 11.34 14.19 11.49
N SER A 100 11.09 15.40 11.01
CA SER A 100 10.16 16.36 11.62
C SER A 100 8.68 15.92 11.59
N PHE A 101 7.88 16.49 12.50
CA PHE A 101 6.42 16.39 12.54
C PHE A 101 5.73 17.76 12.33
N HIS A 102 6.45 18.73 11.75
CA HIS A 102 5.97 20.10 11.55
C HIS A 102 4.60 20.18 10.86
N GLY A 103 3.70 21.01 11.43
CA GLY A 103 2.36 21.28 10.88
C GLY A 103 1.31 20.19 11.12
N LEU A 104 1.69 19.00 11.63
CA LEU A 104 0.75 17.93 11.91
C LEU A 104 -0.26 18.36 12.98
N SER A 105 -1.56 18.26 12.66
CA SER A 105 -2.68 18.67 13.52
C SER A 105 -2.67 20.14 13.98
N ALA A 106 -1.88 21.02 13.36
CA ALA A 106 -1.77 22.43 13.76
C ALA A 106 -3.03 23.24 13.43
N GLU A 107 -3.61 23.00 12.26
CA GLU A 107 -4.85 23.61 11.78
C GLU A 107 -5.52 22.69 10.72
N PRO A 108 -6.83 22.80 10.45
CA PRO A 108 -7.46 22.15 9.30
C PRO A 108 -6.90 22.66 7.96
N PHE A 109 -7.30 22.05 6.85
CA PHE A 109 -7.10 22.63 5.52
C PHE A 109 -8.21 23.67 5.21
N PRO A 110 -7.97 24.61 4.27
CA PRO A 110 -9.02 25.50 3.77
C PRO A 110 -10.25 24.72 3.31
N LYS A 111 -11.44 25.33 3.45
CA LYS A 111 -12.71 24.62 3.21
C LYS A 111 -12.80 24.07 1.79
N GLU A 112 -12.29 24.83 0.82
CA GLU A 112 -12.26 24.50 -0.60
C GLU A 112 -11.45 23.21 -0.86
N ALA A 113 -10.37 23.01 -0.11
CA ALA A 113 -9.59 21.77 -0.14
C ALA A 113 -10.33 20.64 0.59
N ALA A 114 -10.90 20.91 1.78
CA ALA A 114 -11.64 19.92 2.56
C ALA A 114 -12.86 19.37 1.80
N ASP A 115 -13.64 20.23 1.16
CA ASP A 115 -14.80 19.89 0.32
C ASP A 115 -14.39 19.01 -0.90
N ILE A 116 -13.13 19.09 -1.37
CA ILE A 116 -12.58 18.23 -2.43
C ILE A 116 -12.06 16.89 -1.89
N LEU A 117 -11.42 16.89 -0.71
CA LEU A 117 -10.81 15.70 -0.09
C LEU A 117 -11.87 14.75 0.50
N LEU A 118 -12.97 15.31 0.99
CA LEU A 118 -14.09 14.60 1.63
C LEU A 118 -15.26 14.32 0.67
N ALA A 119 -15.08 14.58 -0.63
CA ALA A 119 -16.10 14.30 -1.65
C ALA A 119 -16.39 12.79 -1.77
N GLU A 120 -17.64 12.44 -2.06
CA GLU A 120 -18.06 11.05 -2.30
C GLU A 120 -17.28 10.41 -3.47
N THR A 121 -17.00 9.12 -3.34
CA THR A 121 -16.23 8.36 -4.33
C THR A 121 -17.12 8.01 -5.51
N ASP A 122 -16.78 8.50 -6.71
CA ASP A 122 -17.47 8.13 -7.95
C ASP A 122 -17.48 6.60 -8.13
N PRO A 123 -18.64 5.92 -8.13
CA PRO A 123 -18.74 4.47 -8.27
C PRO A 123 -18.09 3.94 -9.55
N GLU A 124 -18.08 4.74 -10.62
CA GLU A 124 -17.51 4.37 -11.92
C GLU A 124 -15.98 4.51 -11.93
N GLU A 125 -15.38 5.13 -10.90
CA GLU A 125 -13.93 5.11 -10.68
C GLU A 125 -13.43 3.95 -9.79
N VAL A 126 -14.32 3.23 -9.10
CA VAL A 126 -13.96 2.18 -8.11
C VAL A 126 -13.88 0.78 -8.73
N GLU A 127 -12.66 0.26 -8.85
CA GLU A 127 -12.37 -1.07 -9.40
C GLU A 127 -12.52 -2.19 -8.37
N ILE A 128 -12.64 -3.43 -8.86
CA ILE A 128 -12.69 -4.64 -8.03
C ILE A 128 -11.65 -5.67 -8.49
N LYS A 129 -10.86 -6.18 -7.55
CA LYS A 129 -9.96 -7.32 -7.78
C LYS A 129 -10.74 -8.65 -7.86
N PRO A 130 -10.20 -9.70 -8.51
CA PRO A 130 -10.86 -11.02 -8.59
C PRO A 130 -11.18 -11.67 -7.24
N ASP A 131 -10.43 -11.34 -6.18
CA ASP A 131 -10.66 -11.75 -4.78
C ASP A 131 -11.86 -11.02 -4.12
N GLY A 132 -12.37 -9.96 -4.76
CA GLY A 132 -13.45 -9.12 -4.28
C GLY A 132 -13.01 -7.90 -3.47
N ILE A 133 -11.73 -7.55 -3.41
CA ILE A 133 -11.28 -6.29 -2.79
C ILE A 133 -11.57 -5.11 -3.72
N LEU A 134 -12.29 -4.11 -3.21
CA LEU A 134 -12.52 -2.85 -3.91
C LEU A 134 -11.31 -1.93 -3.77
N TYR A 135 -10.98 -1.17 -4.81
CA TYR A 135 -9.92 -0.16 -4.77
C TYR A 135 -10.17 0.98 -5.75
N LEU A 136 -9.85 2.21 -5.33
CA LEU A 136 -9.71 3.34 -6.25
C LEU A 136 -8.31 3.27 -6.89
N PRO A 137 -8.16 3.41 -8.23
CA PRO A 137 -6.85 3.44 -8.87
C PRO A 137 -5.98 4.61 -8.39
N GLU A 138 -4.67 4.35 -8.23
CA GLU A 138 -3.70 5.29 -7.64
C GLU A 138 -3.69 6.68 -8.31
N ILE A 139 -3.85 6.74 -9.64
CA ILE A 139 -3.92 7.98 -10.41
C ILE A 139 -5.08 8.90 -9.98
N LYS A 140 -6.17 8.35 -9.44
CA LYS A 140 -7.32 9.14 -8.97
C LYS A 140 -6.95 9.91 -7.70
N TYR A 141 -6.25 9.27 -6.74
CA TYR A 141 -5.72 9.96 -5.55
C TYR A 141 -4.80 11.13 -5.94
N ARG A 142 -3.88 10.94 -6.91
CA ARG A 142 -3.03 12.04 -7.41
C ARG A 142 -3.83 13.18 -8.03
N ARG A 143 -4.93 12.88 -8.74
CA ARG A 143 -5.85 13.89 -9.29
C ARG A 143 -6.61 14.63 -8.19
N ILE A 144 -7.02 13.96 -7.12
CA ILE A 144 -7.70 14.57 -5.96
C ILE A 144 -6.73 15.49 -5.20
N LEU A 145 -5.50 15.04 -4.93
CA LEU A 145 -4.46 15.89 -4.32
C LEU A 145 -4.11 17.11 -5.19
N ASN A 146 -3.98 16.93 -6.51
CA ASN A 146 -3.76 18.06 -7.44
C ASN A 146 -4.96 19.03 -7.48
N ARG A 147 -6.19 18.57 -7.27
CA ARG A 147 -7.39 19.43 -7.16
C ARG A 147 -7.45 20.18 -5.83
N ALA A 148 -7.09 19.53 -4.72
CA ALA A 148 -7.18 20.09 -3.37
C ALA A 148 -6.02 21.03 -3.01
N PHE A 149 -4.80 20.74 -3.49
CA PHE A 149 -3.58 21.46 -3.11
C PHE A 149 -2.85 22.12 -4.29
N GLY A 150 -3.25 21.83 -5.53
CA GLY A 150 -2.52 22.25 -6.72
C GLY A 150 -1.28 21.37 -7.02
N ALA A 151 -0.76 21.51 -8.24
CA ALA A 151 0.50 20.86 -8.61
C ALA A 151 1.68 21.50 -7.85
N GLY A 152 2.48 20.68 -7.16
CA GLY A 152 3.57 21.15 -6.29
C GLY A 152 3.13 21.50 -4.86
N GLY A 153 1.83 21.60 -4.58
CA GLY A 153 1.30 21.81 -3.22
C GLY A 153 1.39 20.57 -2.31
N TRP A 154 1.83 19.42 -2.83
CA TRP A 154 1.98 18.18 -2.06
C TRP A 154 3.15 17.33 -2.55
N GLY A 155 3.64 16.43 -1.69
CA GLY A 155 4.68 15.47 -2.05
C GLY A 155 4.84 14.32 -1.05
N LEU A 156 5.42 13.22 -1.50
CA LEU A 156 5.92 12.14 -0.63
C LEU A 156 7.42 12.32 -0.35
N VAL A 157 7.78 12.35 0.92
CA VAL A 157 9.17 12.40 1.40
C VAL A 157 9.57 11.02 1.96
N PRO A 158 10.67 10.40 1.51
CA PRO A 158 11.17 9.16 2.13
C PRO A 158 11.66 9.43 3.55
N ARG A 159 11.21 8.61 4.50
CA ARG A 159 11.58 8.67 5.93
C ARG A 159 12.62 7.61 6.31
N SER A 160 12.62 6.47 5.61
CA SER A 160 13.60 5.39 5.78
C SER A 160 14.46 5.18 4.53
N GLU A 161 15.51 4.37 4.66
CA GLU A 161 16.10 3.61 3.54
C GLU A 161 15.09 2.57 3.01
N SER A 162 15.22 2.17 1.75
CA SER A 162 14.41 1.12 1.13
C SER A 162 14.91 -0.27 1.52
N ILE A 163 14.08 -1.03 2.25
CA ILE A 163 14.38 -2.40 2.65
C ILE A 163 13.99 -3.35 1.51
N VAL A 164 14.99 -3.93 0.86
CA VAL A 164 14.81 -4.98 -0.16
C VAL A 164 14.82 -6.34 0.55
N THR A 165 13.71 -7.06 0.48
CA THR A 165 13.59 -8.45 0.95
C THR A 165 13.49 -9.39 -0.27
N PRO A 166 13.79 -10.71 -0.16
CA PRO A 166 13.78 -11.63 -1.31
C PRO A 166 12.46 -11.80 -2.08
N LYS A 167 11.39 -11.10 -1.69
CA LYS A 167 10.08 -11.11 -2.35
C LYS A 167 9.42 -9.74 -2.46
N ALA A 168 9.91 -8.70 -1.79
CA ALA A 168 9.23 -7.41 -1.69
C ALA A 168 10.18 -6.26 -1.35
N VAL A 169 9.87 -5.06 -1.84
CA VAL A 169 10.49 -3.80 -1.40
C VAL A 169 9.54 -3.11 -0.42
N THR A 170 10.05 -2.61 0.70
CA THR A 170 9.27 -1.81 1.66
C THR A 170 10.04 -0.59 2.16
N ARG A 171 9.34 0.54 2.31
CA ARG A 171 9.93 1.83 2.72
C ARG A 171 8.91 2.71 3.41
N GLU A 172 9.34 3.50 4.38
CA GLU A 172 8.51 4.51 5.04
C GLU A 172 8.53 5.86 4.29
N TYR A 173 7.36 6.46 4.11
CA TYR A 173 7.18 7.79 3.51
C TYR A 173 6.26 8.66 4.37
N ALA A 174 6.53 9.97 4.37
CA ALA A 174 5.63 11.00 4.86
C ALA A 174 4.90 11.67 3.69
N LEU A 175 3.61 11.90 3.82
CA LEU A 175 2.86 12.81 2.94
C LEU A 175 2.91 14.22 3.54
N VAL A 176 3.38 15.17 2.75
CA VAL A 176 3.42 16.61 3.09
C VAL A 176 2.50 17.34 2.12
N CYS A 177 1.59 18.19 2.65
CA CYS A 177 0.67 19.03 1.87
C CYS A 177 0.70 20.46 2.42
N ASN A 178 0.81 21.46 1.53
CA ASN A 178 0.91 22.89 1.85
C ASN A 178 1.87 23.20 3.03
N GLY A 179 3.06 22.59 3.02
CA GLY A 179 4.08 22.81 4.05
C GLY A 179 3.81 22.15 5.40
N ARG A 180 2.84 21.22 5.51
CA ARG A 180 2.49 20.49 6.75
C ARG A 180 2.63 18.99 6.55
N LEU A 181 3.13 18.27 7.56
CA LEU A 181 3.01 16.82 7.63
C LEU A 181 1.54 16.42 7.78
N VAL A 182 1.09 15.49 6.95
CA VAL A 182 -0.27 14.93 6.97
C VAL A 182 -0.29 13.55 7.63
N SER A 183 0.53 12.63 7.13
CA SER A 183 0.55 11.23 7.55
C SER A 183 1.94 10.64 7.29
N VAL A 184 2.30 9.60 8.06
CA VAL A 184 3.46 8.74 7.80
C VAL A 184 2.96 7.31 7.60
N ALA A 185 3.27 6.71 6.45
CA ALA A 185 2.89 5.34 6.13
C ALA A 185 4.05 4.55 5.53
N ARG A 186 4.06 3.24 5.79
CA ARG A 186 4.97 2.31 5.14
C ARG A 186 4.34 1.79 3.85
N GLY A 187 5.04 1.98 2.74
CA GLY A 187 4.75 1.33 1.48
C GLY A 187 5.35 -0.07 1.43
N GLU A 188 4.72 -0.95 0.66
CA GLU A 188 5.24 -2.28 0.36
C GLU A 188 4.78 -2.72 -1.04
N GLN A 189 5.61 -3.47 -1.75
CA GLN A 189 5.31 -4.03 -3.07
C GLN A 189 6.09 -5.32 -3.32
N ASP A 190 5.37 -6.40 -3.65
CA ASP A 190 5.94 -7.70 -4.01
C ASP A 190 6.62 -7.68 -5.40
N TYR A 191 7.63 -8.53 -5.57
CA TYR A 191 8.31 -8.81 -6.84
C TYR A 191 8.71 -10.30 -6.95
N PHE A 192 8.96 -10.76 -8.18
CA PHE A 192 9.23 -12.19 -8.48
C PHE A 192 10.65 -12.48 -8.99
N SER A 193 11.37 -11.50 -9.54
CA SER A 193 12.80 -11.57 -9.90
C SER A 193 13.52 -10.28 -9.51
N PRO A 194 14.86 -10.29 -9.32
CA PRO A 194 15.62 -9.08 -8.98
C PRO A 194 15.45 -7.93 -9.98
N ASP A 195 15.25 -8.23 -11.26
CA ASP A 195 15.01 -7.23 -12.31
C ASP A 195 13.68 -6.47 -12.13
N GLY A 196 12.77 -7.00 -11.30
CA GLY A 196 11.53 -6.34 -10.89
C GLY A 196 11.71 -5.31 -9.75
N ILE A 197 12.88 -5.22 -9.11
CA ILE A 197 13.12 -4.30 -7.99
C ILE A 197 12.82 -2.82 -8.34
N PRO A 198 13.22 -2.26 -9.50
CA PRO A 198 12.92 -0.87 -9.84
C PRO A 198 11.41 -0.59 -9.91
N THR A 199 10.64 -1.49 -10.54
CA THR A 199 9.18 -1.42 -10.60
C THR A 199 8.55 -1.57 -9.21
N ALA A 200 9.14 -2.42 -8.35
CA ALA A 200 8.70 -2.60 -6.99
C ALA A 200 8.95 -1.36 -6.11
N THR A 201 10.05 -0.63 -6.32
CA THR A 201 10.34 0.62 -5.61
C THR A 201 9.29 1.71 -5.91
N GLU A 202 8.89 1.90 -7.17
CA GLU A 202 7.81 2.84 -7.49
C GLU A 202 6.45 2.34 -7.01
N GLY A 203 6.14 1.04 -7.13
CA GLY A 203 4.91 0.45 -6.57
C GLY A 203 4.82 0.60 -5.04
N CYS A 204 5.94 0.48 -4.33
CA CYS A 204 6.06 0.73 -2.89
C CYS A 204 5.74 2.20 -2.55
N ARG A 205 6.29 3.15 -3.31
CA ARG A 205 5.98 4.58 -3.19
C ARG A 205 4.50 4.88 -3.41
N SER A 206 3.91 4.27 -4.44
CA SER A 206 2.48 4.38 -4.75
C SER A 206 1.58 3.76 -3.68
N ASN A 207 1.98 2.63 -3.10
CA ASN A 207 1.29 1.98 -1.98
C ASN A 207 1.26 2.91 -0.75
N ALA A 208 2.39 3.56 -0.42
CA ALA A 208 2.47 4.54 0.65
C ALA A 208 1.57 5.77 0.41
N LEU A 209 1.50 6.26 -0.83
CA LEU A 209 0.64 7.40 -1.19
C LEU A 209 -0.82 7.14 -0.82
N VAL A 210 -1.37 6.02 -1.27
CA VAL A 210 -2.77 5.64 -1.04
C VAL A 210 -3.06 5.48 0.46
N ARG A 211 -2.10 4.93 1.22
CA ARG A 211 -2.22 4.79 2.68
C ARG A 211 -2.27 6.16 3.37
N CYS A 212 -1.39 7.09 3.03
CA CYS A 212 -1.42 8.45 3.58
C CYS A 212 -2.66 9.26 3.14
N CYS A 213 -3.20 9.00 1.95
CA CYS A 213 -4.41 9.69 1.47
C CYS A 213 -5.66 9.36 2.30
N LYS A 214 -5.69 8.21 2.98
CA LYS A 214 -6.81 7.81 3.83
C LYS A 214 -7.01 8.78 5.01
N ASP A 215 -5.93 9.31 5.57
CA ASP A 215 -5.98 10.22 6.72
C ASP A 215 -6.43 11.64 6.32
N LEU A 216 -6.49 11.94 5.01
CA LEU A 216 -7.20 13.10 4.44
C LEU A 216 -8.69 12.83 4.19
N GLY A 217 -9.17 11.61 4.45
CA GLY A 217 -10.55 11.17 4.18
C GLY A 217 -10.82 10.72 2.74
N ILE A 218 -9.84 10.81 1.83
CA ILE A 218 -10.00 10.48 0.41
C ILE A 218 -10.43 9.02 0.25
N ALA A 219 -11.55 8.80 -0.46
CA ALA A 219 -12.14 7.50 -0.72
C ALA A 219 -12.41 6.65 0.54
N SER A 220 -12.63 7.30 1.69
CA SER A 220 -12.82 6.66 3.01
C SER A 220 -13.92 5.59 3.05
N GLU A 221 -14.93 5.72 2.18
CA GLU A 221 -16.00 4.75 1.91
C GLU A 221 -15.50 3.34 1.55
N LEU A 222 -14.34 3.23 0.88
CA LEU A 222 -13.74 1.94 0.49
C LEU A 222 -13.31 1.07 1.68
N TRP A 223 -13.33 1.63 2.89
CA TRP A 223 -13.08 0.91 4.14
C TRP A 223 -14.34 0.73 5.01
N ASP A 224 -15.52 1.22 4.62
CA ASP A 224 -16.79 0.94 5.31
C ASP A 224 -17.41 -0.39 4.84
N PRO A 225 -17.57 -1.40 5.73
CA PRO A 225 -18.24 -2.64 5.39
C PRO A 225 -19.70 -2.48 4.93
N ARG A 226 -20.41 -1.39 5.25
CA ARG A 226 -21.79 -1.17 4.76
C ARG A 226 -21.76 -0.69 3.30
N TRP A 227 -20.96 0.34 3.00
CA TRP A 227 -20.72 0.84 1.65
C TRP A 227 -20.21 -0.28 0.72
N ILE A 228 -19.19 -1.04 1.12
CA ILE A 228 -18.64 -2.16 0.31
C ILE A 228 -19.72 -3.18 -0.09
N ARG A 229 -20.65 -3.50 0.82
CA ARG A 229 -21.77 -4.44 0.54
C ARG A 229 -22.77 -3.83 -0.44
N LYS A 230 -23.13 -2.56 -0.25
CA LYS A 230 -24.04 -1.80 -1.14
C LYS A 230 -23.43 -1.71 -2.55
N PHE A 231 -22.18 -1.27 -2.66
CA PHE A 231 -21.46 -1.15 -3.92
C PHE A 231 -21.38 -2.48 -4.67
N LYS A 232 -21.00 -3.58 -4.00
CA LYS A 232 -20.95 -4.90 -4.64
C LYS A 232 -22.31 -5.34 -5.19
N ALA A 233 -23.38 -5.19 -4.41
CA ALA A 233 -24.73 -5.53 -4.89
C ALA A 233 -25.15 -4.69 -6.11
N GLN A 234 -24.72 -3.42 -6.17
CA GLN A 234 -25.11 -2.48 -7.23
C GLN A 234 -24.23 -2.55 -8.49
N HIS A 235 -22.89 -2.59 -8.37
CA HIS A 235 -21.95 -2.43 -9.50
C HIS A 235 -21.15 -3.69 -9.85
N THR A 236 -21.17 -4.78 -9.05
CA THR A 236 -20.33 -5.97 -9.31
C THR A 236 -21.13 -7.28 -9.42
N ARG A 237 -20.51 -8.30 -10.01
CA ARG A 237 -21.07 -9.65 -10.16
C ARG A 237 -20.02 -10.70 -9.81
N GLU A 238 -20.48 -11.82 -9.26
CA GLU A 238 -19.64 -13.01 -9.11
C GLU A 238 -19.80 -13.91 -10.33
N VAL A 239 -18.69 -14.45 -10.87
CA VAL A 239 -18.70 -15.33 -12.03
C VAL A 239 -17.91 -16.59 -11.74
N PHE A 240 -18.47 -17.75 -12.09
CA PHE A 240 -17.74 -19.01 -12.11
C PHE A 240 -16.85 -19.08 -13.35
N VAL A 241 -15.56 -19.25 -13.13
CA VAL A 241 -14.54 -19.23 -14.18
C VAL A 241 -13.65 -20.46 -14.14
N GLU A 242 -12.96 -20.71 -15.25
CA GLU A 242 -12.01 -21.79 -15.41
C GLU A 242 -10.70 -21.24 -15.98
N HIS A 243 -9.58 -21.63 -15.39
CA HIS A 243 -8.26 -21.20 -15.84
C HIS A 243 -7.93 -21.82 -17.20
N VAL A 244 -7.60 -21.01 -18.20
CA VAL A 244 -7.35 -21.46 -19.59
C VAL A 244 -6.28 -22.55 -19.65
N VAL A 245 -5.15 -22.35 -18.95
CA VAL A 245 -4.06 -23.35 -18.84
C VAL A 245 -4.45 -24.54 -17.95
N ASN A 246 -4.49 -24.36 -16.62
CA ASN A 246 -4.54 -25.47 -15.66
C ASN A 246 -5.95 -26.06 -15.37
N LYS A 247 -6.99 -25.58 -16.06
CA LYS A 247 -8.39 -26.04 -15.99
C LYS A 247 -9.05 -25.99 -14.60
N ARG A 248 -8.41 -25.39 -13.59
CA ARG A 248 -9.01 -25.22 -12.26
C ARG A 248 -10.20 -24.27 -12.38
N LYS A 249 -11.32 -24.66 -11.76
CA LYS A 249 -12.50 -23.82 -11.62
C LYS A 249 -12.43 -23.01 -10.33
N SER A 250 -12.85 -21.76 -10.40
CA SER A 250 -12.93 -20.83 -9.27
C SER A 250 -14.16 -19.94 -9.43
N LYS A 251 -14.43 -19.13 -8.40
CA LYS A 251 -15.46 -18.09 -8.42
C LYS A 251 -14.75 -16.76 -8.17
N ILE A 252 -14.88 -15.80 -9.06
CA ILE A 252 -14.22 -14.49 -8.97
C ILE A 252 -15.24 -13.36 -8.97
N TRP A 253 -14.83 -12.20 -8.45
CA TRP A 253 -15.57 -10.95 -8.59
C TRP A 253 -15.09 -10.15 -9.82
N ILE A 254 -16.03 -9.58 -10.56
CA ILE A 254 -15.79 -8.59 -11.62
C ILE A 254 -16.87 -7.50 -11.58
N ARG A 255 -16.68 -6.37 -12.25
CA ARG A 255 -17.73 -5.36 -12.46
C ARG A 255 -18.86 -5.91 -13.34
N LYS A 256 -20.04 -5.28 -13.26
CA LYS A 256 -21.15 -5.55 -14.19
C LYS A 256 -20.84 -4.91 -15.54
N GLY A 257 -21.17 -5.59 -16.64
CA GLY A 257 -20.78 -5.18 -18.00
C GLY A 257 -19.44 -5.78 -18.44
N ASP A 258 -18.43 -5.77 -17.57
CA ASP A 258 -17.08 -6.26 -17.90
C ASP A 258 -17.04 -7.73 -18.33
N PRO A 259 -16.24 -8.09 -19.36
CA PRO A 259 -15.96 -9.47 -19.73
C PRO A 259 -14.93 -10.11 -18.78
N VAL A 260 -14.96 -11.44 -18.66
CA VAL A 260 -13.90 -12.18 -17.96
C VAL A 260 -12.60 -12.15 -18.76
N SER A 261 -11.52 -11.66 -18.14
CA SER A 261 -10.19 -11.54 -18.76
C SER A 261 -9.36 -12.83 -18.63
N TYR A 262 -8.36 -12.97 -19.53
CA TYR A 262 -7.26 -13.92 -19.36
C TYR A 262 -6.60 -13.74 -17.97
N PRO A 263 -6.14 -14.82 -17.27
CA PRO A 263 -6.04 -16.22 -17.69
C PRO A 263 -7.33 -17.04 -17.53
N TRP A 264 -8.48 -16.40 -17.36
CA TRP A 264 -9.76 -17.04 -17.07
C TRP A 264 -10.69 -17.04 -18.29
N LYS A 265 -11.68 -17.95 -18.27
CA LYS A 265 -12.87 -17.95 -19.13
C LYS A 265 -14.10 -18.28 -18.30
N GLU A 266 -15.28 -17.84 -18.69
CA GLU A 266 -16.53 -18.23 -18.01
C GLU A 266 -16.73 -19.75 -18.08
N SER A 267 -17.16 -20.37 -16.97
CA SER A 267 -17.32 -21.82 -16.86
C SER A 267 -18.77 -22.15 -16.49
N GLY A 268 -19.69 -22.00 -17.45
CA GLY A 268 -21.09 -22.33 -17.19
C GLY A 268 -22.15 -21.79 -18.14
N SER A 269 -21.82 -21.01 -19.18
CA SER A 269 -22.81 -20.83 -20.26
C SER A 269 -22.91 -22.13 -21.05
N LYS A 270 -24.12 -22.70 -21.07
CA LYS A 270 -24.62 -23.42 -22.24
C LYS A 270 -25.10 -22.41 -23.30
#